data_AF-A0A727JUS6-F1
#
_entry.id   AF-A0A727JUS6-F1
#
_cell.length_a   1.000
_cell.length_b   1.000
_cell.length_c   1.000
_cell.angle_alpha   90.00
_cell.angle_beta   90.00
_cell.angle_gamma   90.00
#
_symmetry.space_group_name_H-M   'P 1'
#
loop_
_entity.id
_entity.type
_entity.pdbx_description
1 polymer ?
#
loop_
_entity_poly.entity_id
_entity_poly.type
_entity_poly.pdbx_seq_one_letter_code
_entity_poly.pdbx_strand_id
1 'polypeptide(L)'
;MKWIIMVLVFSFSNVYAEDCSQQDFDKADMALDSLASWKAVDGFYSRHSQCDVGYLREGTSEKIIRLLVDRWGELNELSALIKRKPALGDYVIDHIGEILD
;
A
#
# COMPACT_ATOMS: atom_id res chain seq x y z
N MET A 1 31.67 -51.14 -5.96
CA MET A 1 30.91 -50.68 -4.77
C MET A 1 31.61 -49.43 -4.26
N LYS A 2 31.07 -48.22 -4.22
CA LYS A 2 29.69 -47.77 -4.06
C LYS A 2 29.75 -46.27 -4.45
N TRP A 3 29.12 -45.86 -5.54
CA TRP A 3 29.13 -44.46 -5.98
C TRP A 3 28.16 -43.68 -5.08
N ILE A 4 28.67 -42.79 -4.23
CA ILE A 4 27.84 -41.91 -3.40
C ILE A 4 27.44 -40.73 -4.27
N ILE A 5 26.21 -40.77 -4.79
CA ILE A 5 25.56 -39.65 -5.46
C ILE A 5 25.19 -38.65 -4.37
N MET A 6 25.96 -37.57 -4.24
CA MET A 6 25.65 -36.44 -3.37
C MET A 6 24.59 -35.59 -4.07
N VAL A 7 23.32 -35.90 -3.83
CA VAL A 7 22.19 -35.08 -4.30
C VAL A 7 22.17 -33.80 -3.46
N LEU A 8 22.74 -32.72 -4.02
CA LEU A 8 22.54 -31.36 -3.53
C LEU A 8 21.08 -30.97 -3.77
N VAL A 9 20.25 -31.19 -2.77
CA VAL A 9 18.90 -30.62 -2.70
C VAL A 9 19.07 -29.11 -2.49
N PHE A 10 19.02 -28.34 -3.58
CA PHE A 10 18.83 -26.90 -3.50
C PHE A 10 17.40 -26.65 -3.00
N SER A 11 17.27 -26.49 -1.69
CA SER A 11 16.07 -25.91 -1.10
C SER A 11 15.95 -24.47 -1.60
N PHE A 12 15.11 -24.25 -2.60
CA PHE A 12 14.65 -22.91 -2.95
C PHE A 12 13.89 -22.37 -1.75
N SER A 13 14.60 -21.64 -0.89
CA SER A 13 13.96 -20.78 0.08
C SER A 13 13.25 -19.73 -0.76
N ASN A 14 11.93 -19.86 -0.92
CA ASN A 14 11.10 -18.72 -1.26
C ASN A 14 11.16 -17.80 -0.05
N VAL A 15 12.26 -17.05 0.07
CA VAL A 15 12.21 -15.75 0.72
C VAL A 15 11.22 -15.00 -0.13
N TYR A 16 9.96 -14.98 0.30
CA TYR A 16 9.06 -13.90 -0.04
C TYR A 16 9.83 -12.68 0.43
N ALA A 17 10.56 -12.04 -0.49
CA ALA A 17 11.08 -10.72 -0.23
C ALA A 17 9.88 -9.94 0.26
N GLU A 18 10.00 -9.34 1.44
CA GLU A 18 9.04 -8.36 1.91
C GLU A 18 8.73 -7.46 0.70
N ASP A 19 7.47 -7.42 0.26
CA ASP A 19 7.09 -6.77 -1.02
C ASP A 19 7.51 -5.28 -1.04
N CYS A 20 7.88 -4.75 0.12
CA CYS A 20 8.51 -3.47 0.32
C CYS A 20 9.95 -3.61 0.83
N SER A 21 10.93 -3.11 0.06
CA SER A 21 12.29 -2.91 0.57
C SER A 21 12.33 -1.71 1.52
N GLN A 22 13.31 -1.65 2.44
CA GLN A 22 13.49 -0.48 3.31
C GLN A 22 13.58 0.84 2.51
N GLN A 23 14.26 0.81 1.35
CA GLN A 23 14.37 2.00 0.50
C GLN A 23 13.00 2.42 -0.08
N ASP A 24 12.14 1.47 -0.42
CA ASP A 24 10.81 1.78 -0.93
C ASP A 24 9.86 2.21 0.19
N PHE A 25 10.05 1.66 1.40
CA PHE A 25 9.37 2.09 2.61
C PHE A 25 9.72 3.54 2.94
N ASP A 26 11.01 3.90 2.94
CA ASP A 26 11.46 5.27 3.18
C ASP A 26 10.88 6.25 2.14
N LYS A 27 10.80 5.85 0.86
CA LYS A 27 10.13 6.68 -0.18
C LYS A 27 8.65 6.86 0.09
N ALA A 28 7.97 5.82 0.56
CA ALA A 28 6.56 5.87 0.89
C ALA A 28 6.34 6.77 2.12
N ASP A 29 7.14 6.61 3.18
CA ASP A 29 7.13 7.46 4.37
C ASP A 29 7.32 8.94 4.01
N MET A 30 8.32 9.25 3.18
CA MET A 30 8.53 10.63 2.69
C MET A 30 7.35 11.17 1.87
N ALA A 31 6.60 10.30 1.19
CA ALA A 31 5.45 10.70 0.39
C ALA A 31 4.17 10.84 1.22
N LEU A 32 4.10 10.24 2.40
CA LEU A 32 2.91 10.20 3.26
C LEU A 32 2.35 11.59 3.57
N ASP A 33 3.24 12.56 3.84
CA ASP A 33 2.82 13.93 4.16
C ASP A 33 2.21 14.68 2.97
N SER A 34 2.39 14.17 1.75
CA SER A 34 1.84 14.77 0.53
C SER A 34 0.42 14.32 0.19
N LEU A 35 -0.20 13.44 1.00
CA LEU A 35 -1.56 12.93 0.81
C LEU A 35 -2.63 13.98 1.17
N ALA A 36 -2.68 15.06 0.40
CA ALA A 36 -3.56 16.22 0.62
C ALA A 36 -4.67 16.37 -0.45
N SER A 37 -4.82 15.40 -1.35
CA SER A 37 -5.90 15.33 -2.36
C SER A 37 -6.18 13.90 -2.78
N TRP A 38 -7.34 13.63 -3.38
CA TRP A 38 -7.67 12.31 -3.91
C TRP A 38 -6.70 11.83 -5.00
N LYS A 39 -6.22 12.75 -5.84
CA LYS A 39 -5.15 12.47 -6.80
C LYS A 39 -3.83 12.08 -6.14
N ALA A 40 -3.49 12.68 -5.00
CA ALA A 40 -2.29 12.29 -4.26
C ALA A 40 -2.42 10.88 -3.68
N VAL A 41 -3.60 10.53 -3.15
CA VAL A 41 -3.91 9.17 -2.69
C VAL A 41 -3.80 8.14 -3.83
N ASP A 42 -4.40 8.41 -4.99
CA ASP A 42 -4.24 7.55 -6.18
C ASP A 42 -2.76 7.37 -6.57
N GLY A 43 -1.99 8.46 -6.55
CA GLY A 43 -0.57 8.44 -6.82
C GLY A 43 0.22 7.60 -5.80
N PHE A 44 -0.11 7.73 -4.52
CA PHE A 44 0.51 6.98 -3.44
C PHE A 44 0.20 5.48 -3.57
N TYR A 45 -1.09 5.13 -3.66
CA TYR A 45 -1.55 3.75 -3.89
C TYR A 45 -0.83 3.09 -5.07
N SER A 46 -0.70 3.80 -6.19
CA SER A 46 -0.08 3.25 -7.40
C SER A 46 1.41 2.94 -7.28
N ARG A 47 2.12 3.61 -6.36
CA ARG A 47 3.58 3.51 -6.24
C ARG A 47 4.04 2.81 -4.97
N HIS A 48 3.22 2.83 -3.93
CA HIS A 48 3.62 2.52 -2.57
C HIS A 48 2.64 1.59 -1.83
N SER A 49 1.56 1.11 -2.46
CA SER A 49 0.60 0.22 -1.78
C SER A 49 1.23 -1.06 -1.24
N GLN A 50 2.31 -1.56 -1.87
CA GLN A 50 3.09 -2.70 -1.37
C GLN A 50 3.82 -2.41 -0.04
N CYS A 51 3.99 -1.14 0.31
CA CYS A 51 4.66 -0.68 1.53
C CYS A 51 3.68 -0.21 2.62
N ASP A 52 2.38 -0.21 2.32
CA ASP A 52 1.35 0.33 3.21
C ASP A 52 1.05 -0.64 4.36
N VAL A 53 1.96 -0.72 5.32
CA VAL A 53 1.91 -1.60 6.50
C VAL A 53 2.35 -0.84 7.76
N GLY A 54 2.02 -1.35 8.95
CA GLY A 54 2.47 -0.79 10.23
C GLY A 54 2.10 0.69 10.40
N TYR A 55 3.03 1.49 10.95
CA TYR A 55 2.78 2.91 11.20
C TYR A 55 2.50 3.71 9.93
N LEU A 56 3.05 3.30 8.78
CA LEU A 56 2.81 3.96 7.51
C LEU A 56 1.34 3.80 7.11
N ARG A 57 0.79 2.58 7.29
CA ARG A 57 -0.62 2.29 7.07
C ARG A 57 -1.54 3.08 7.99
N GLU A 58 -1.21 3.16 9.28
CA GLU A 58 -1.96 3.97 10.26
C GLU A 58 -1.98 5.45 9.83
N GLY A 59 -0.83 5.99 9.42
CA GLY A 59 -0.74 7.35 8.91
C GLY A 59 -1.53 7.55 7.62
N THR A 60 -1.51 6.57 6.70
CA THR A 60 -2.32 6.63 5.47
C THR A 60 -3.81 6.65 5.79
N SER A 61 -4.26 5.80 6.73
CA SER A 61 -5.64 5.79 7.24
C SER A 61 -6.04 7.17 7.78
N GLU A 62 -5.19 7.79 8.61
CA GLU A 62 -5.43 9.15 9.11
C GLU A 62 -5.58 10.17 7.96
N LYS A 63 -4.66 10.18 7.00
CA LYS A 63 -4.70 11.13 5.87
C LYS A 63 -5.97 10.94 5.03
N ILE A 64 -6.37 9.70 4.75
CA ILE A 64 -7.60 9.39 4.00
C ILE A 64 -8.84 9.90 4.77
N ILE A 65 -8.93 9.66 6.07
CA ILE A 65 -10.06 10.13 6.87
C ILE A 65 -10.09 11.66 6.93
N ARG A 66 -8.93 12.32 7.09
CA ARG A 66 -8.85 13.78 7.02
C ARG A 66 -9.34 14.31 5.68
N LEU A 67 -8.99 13.67 4.55
CA LEU A 67 -9.53 14.05 3.25
C LEU A 67 -11.05 13.87 3.16
N LEU A 68 -11.61 12.80 3.73
CA LEU A 68 -13.06 12.62 3.77
C LEU A 68 -13.75 13.73 4.56
N VAL A 69 -13.24 14.04 5.76
CA VAL A 69 -13.84 15.02 6.67
C VAL A 69 -13.68 16.44 6.12
N ASP A 70 -12.48 16.80 5.68
CA ASP A 70 -12.14 18.17 5.32
C ASP A 70 -12.55 18.51 3.87
N ARG A 71 -12.66 17.50 3.00
CA ARG A 71 -12.93 17.66 1.55
C ARG A 71 -14.06 16.75 1.06
N TRP A 72 -15.10 16.58 1.87
CA TRP A 72 -16.30 15.80 1.50
C TRP A 72 -16.89 16.21 0.14
N GLY A 73 -16.85 17.50 -0.20
CA GLY A 73 -17.35 18.03 -1.48
C GLY A 73 -16.57 17.57 -2.72
N GLU A 74 -15.38 16.98 -2.56
CA GLU A 74 -14.50 16.52 -3.65
C GLU A 74 -14.63 15.01 -3.93
N LEU A 75 -15.60 14.31 -3.32
CA LEU A 75 -15.82 12.87 -3.54
C LEU A 75 -16.11 12.49 -5.00
N ASN A 76 -16.58 13.43 -5.81
CA ASN A 76 -16.72 13.24 -7.26
C ASN A 76 -15.37 13.02 -7.95
N GLU A 77 -14.28 13.64 -7.47
CA GLU A 77 -12.92 13.39 -7.96
C GLU A 77 -12.48 11.96 -7.64
N LEU A 78 -12.66 11.53 -6.39
CA LEU A 78 -12.40 10.15 -5.97
C LEU A 78 -13.21 9.15 -6.81
N SER A 79 -14.50 9.40 -7.01
CA SER A 79 -15.36 8.55 -7.86
C SER A 79 -14.82 8.44 -9.29
N ALA A 80 -14.32 9.55 -9.87
CA ALA A 80 -13.72 9.53 -11.20
C ALA A 80 -12.41 8.73 -11.26
N LEU A 81 -11.60 8.76 -10.20
CA LEU A 81 -10.38 7.94 -10.06
C LEU A 81 -10.73 6.46 -9.95
N ILE A 82 -11.67 6.10 -9.07
CA ILE A 82 -12.13 4.71 -8.85
C ILE A 82 -12.72 4.11 -10.13
N LYS A 83 -13.49 4.88 -10.92
CA LYS A 83 -14.00 4.40 -12.22
C LYS A 83 -12.89 3.94 -13.17
N ARG A 84 -11.70 4.55 -13.09
CA ARG A 84 -10.53 4.14 -13.89
C ARG A 84 -9.72 3.03 -13.22
N LYS A 85 -9.73 2.97 -11.89
CA LYS A 85 -8.96 2.04 -11.08
C LYS A 85 -9.81 1.53 -9.91
N PRO A 86 -10.64 0.50 -10.11
CA PRO A 86 -11.58 0.03 -9.09
C PRO A 86 -10.90 -0.38 -7.77
N ALA A 87 -9.70 -0.96 -7.84
CA ALA A 87 -8.92 -1.37 -6.67
C ALA A 87 -8.49 -0.20 -5.76
N LEU A 88 -8.50 1.04 -6.26
CA LEU A 88 -8.34 2.23 -5.42
C LEU A 88 -9.52 2.41 -4.45
N GLY A 89 -10.72 2.01 -4.88
CA GLY A 89 -11.92 2.07 -4.05
C GLY A 89 -11.84 1.12 -2.87
N ASP A 90 -11.44 -0.13 -3.12
CA ASP A 90 -11.21 -1.13 -2.09
C ASP A 90 -10.15 -0.66 -1.10
N TYR A 91 -9.01 -0.17 -1.61
CA TYR A 91 -7.94 0.41 -0.79
C TYR A 91 -8.43 1.52 0.13
N VAL A 92 -9.21 2.48 -0.38
CA VAL A 92 -9.76 3.57 0.44
C VAL A 92 -10.75 3.05 1.48
N ILE A 93 -11.62 2.10 1.12
CA ILE A 93 -12.59 1.51 2.06
C ILE A 93 -11.87 0.74 3.17
N ASP A 94 -10.84 -0.02 2.84
CA ASP A 94 -10.05 -0.78 3.81
C ASP A 94 -9.45 0.15 4.87
N HIS A 95 -8.86 1.29 4.46
CA HIS A 95 -8.34 2.30 5.39
C HIS A 95 -9.40 2.99 6.24
N ILE A 96 -10.61 3.21 5.70
CA ILE A 96 -11.73 3.75 6.49
C ILE A 96 -12.15 2.74 7.56
N GLY A 97 -12.17 1.45 7.21
CA GLY A 97 -12.52 0.35 8.10
C GLY A 97 -11.63 0.27 9.34
N GLU A 98 -10.32 0.52 9.19
CA GLU A 98 -9.35 0.46 10.31
C GLU A 98 -9.63 1.45 11.44
N ILE A 99 -10.39 2.51 11.18
CA ILE A 99 -10.72 3.51 12.22
C ILE A 99 -12.01 3.13 12.96
N LEU A 100 -12.77 2.17 12.45
CA LEU A 100 -14.05 1.73 13.03
C LEU A 100 -13.93 0.51 13.95
N ASP A 101 -12.78 -0.17 13.93
CA ASP A 101 -12.44 -1.32 14.79
C ASP A 101 -11.65 -0.88 16.05
#